data_AF-A0A920JCA3-F1
#
_entry.id   AF-A0A920JCA3-F1
#
_cell.length_a   1.000
_cell.length_b   1.000
_cell.length_c   1.000
_cell.angle_alpha   90.00
_cell.angle_beta   90.00
_cell.angle_gamma   90.00
#
_symmetry.space_group_name_H-M   'P 1'
#
loop_
_entity.id
_entity.type
_entity.pdbx_description
1 polymer ?
#
loop_
_entity_poly.entity_id
_entity_poly.type
_entity_poly.pdbx_seq_one_letter_code
_entity_poly.pdbx_strand_id
1 'polypeptide(L)' 'MGRKKTVKYGPRIIDIDIVFFNNQIVNSKDLVIPHYDWSNRVFVVKPLCELFKEFNMQDYKLDFKK' A
#
# COMPACT_ATOMS: atom_id res chain seq x y z
N MET A 1 -21.47 4.72 -2.65
CA MET A 1 -20.35 5.41 -1.96
C MET A 1 -19.56 6.18 -3.02
N GLY A 2 -19.26 7.46 -2.82
CA GLY A 2 -18.59 8.28 -3.84
C GLY A 2 -17.67 9.33 -3.22
N ARG A 3 -16.44 9.45 -3.74
CA ARG A 3 -15.47 10.45 -3.28
C ARG A 3 -15.94 11.83 -3.75
N LYS A 4 -16.35 12.69 -2.80
CA LYS A 4 -16.53 14.12 -3.06
C LYS A 4 -15.16 14.80 -2.96
N LYS A 5 -14.80 15.63 -3.95
CA LYS A 5 -13.58 16.43 -3.86
C LYS A 5 -13.74 17.46 -2.75
N THR A 6 -12.88 17.38 -1.75
CA THR A 6 -12.75 18.35 -0.66
C THR A 6 -11.33 18.95 -0.71
N VAL A 7 -10.78 19.36 0.42
CA VAL A 7 -9.39 19.84 0.53
C VAL A 7 -8.37 18.72 0.30
N LYS A 8 -7.19 19.06 -0.21
CA LYS A 8 -6.07 18.11 -0.38
C LYS A 8 -5.72 17.51 1.00
N TYR A 9 -5.63 16.17 1.07
CA TYR A 9 -5.46 15.39 2.32
C TYR A 9 -6.59 15.54 3.35
N GLY A 10 -7.73 16.09 2.95
CA GLY A 10 -8.90 16.16 3.80
C GLY A 10 -9.47 14.79 4.17
N PRO A 11 -10.36 14.76 5.17
CA PRO A 11 -11.08 13.55 5.54
C PRO A 11 -11.87 13.01 4.34
N ARG A 12 -11.90 11.69 4.22
CA ARG A 12 -12.60 10.95 3.17
C ARG A 12 -13.38 9.81 3.77
N ILE A 13 -14.55 9.53 3.22
CA ILE A 13 -15.44 8.45 3.69
C ILE A 13 -14.77 7.08 3.48
N ILE A 14 -14.03 6.92 2.37
CA ILE A 14 -13.28 5.71 2.06
C ILE A 14 -12.05 6.07 1.22
N ASP A 15 -10.98 5.29 1.40
CA ASP A 15 -9.77 5.30 0.59
C ASP A 15 -9.39 3.88 0.20
N ILE A 16 -8.99 3.70 -1.05
CA ILE A 16 -8.61 2.39 -1.59
C ILE A 16 -7.26 2.56 -2.26
N ASP A 17 -6.24 1.92 -1.70
CA ASP A 17 -4.88 1.92 -2.21
C ASP A 17 -4.50 0.52 -2.69
N ILE A 18 -3.79 0.44 -3.82
CA ILE A 18 -3.17 -0.82 -4.28
C ILE A 18 -1.82 -0.94 -3.59
N VAL A 19 -1.72 -1.85 -2.61
CA VAL A 19 -0.46 -2.09 -1.89
C VAL A 19 0.46 -3.05 -2.65
N PHE A 20 -0.09 -4.18 -3.12
CA PHE A 20 0.60 -5.19 -3.92
C PHE A 20 -0.28 -5.62 -5.10
N PHE A 21 0.34 -6.10 -6.17
CA PHE A 21 -0.38 -6.67 -7.31
C PHE A 21 0.40 -7.82 -7.92
N ASN A 22 -0.01 -9.05 -7.59
CA ASN A 22 0.72 -10.28 -7.92
C ASN A 22 2.22 -10.12 -7.57
N ASN A 23 3.11 -10.49 -8.49
CA ASN A 23 4.56 -10.31 -8.37
C ASN A 23 5.07 -9.16 -9.25
N GLN A 24 4.20 -8.17 -9.54
CA GLN A 24 4.57 -7.05 -10.40
C GLN A 24 5.24 -5.93 -9.61
N ILE A 25 6.26 -5.31 -10.23
CA ILE A 25 6.84 -4.06 -9.81
C ILE A 25 6.48 -3.02 -10.87
N VAL A 26 5.77 -1.97 -10.46
CA VAL A 26 5.34 -0.88 -11.33
C VAL A 26 5.93 0.42 -10.81
N ASN A 27 6.63 1.16 -11.66
CA ASN A 27 7.13 2.49 -11.34
C ASN A 27 6.76 3.44 -12.49
N SER A 28 5.60 4.08 -12.35
CA SER A 28 5.08 5.03 -13.32
C SER A 28 4.64 6.32 -12.62
N LYS A 29 4.36 7.37 -13.41
CA LYS A 29 3.94 8.67 -12.87
C LYS A 29 2.65 8.58 -12.03
N ASP A 30 1.73 7.69 -12.41
CA ASP A 30 0.39 7.62 -11.82
C ASP A 30 0.19 6.40 -10.91
N LEU A 31 1.12 5.43 -10.93
CA LEU A 31 1.02 4.18 -10.17
C LEU A 31 2.40 3.65 -9.78
N VAL A 32 2.56 3.35 -8.49
CA VAL A 32 3.74 2.69 -7.92
C VAL A 32 3.31 1.45 -7.15
N ILE A 33 3.84 0.29 -7.53
CA ILE A 33 3.60 -1.00 -6.89
C ILE A 33 4.95 -1.69 -6.64
N PRO A 34 5.24 -2.17 -5.42
CA PRO A 34 4.44 -2.01 -4.20
C PRO A 34 4.26 -0.54 -3.78
N HIS A 35 3.19 -0.21 -3.06
CA HIS A 35 2.96 1.17 -2.62
C HIS A 35 4.14 1.67 -1.76
N TYR A 36 4.90 2.65 -2.25
CA TYR A 36 6.22 3.06 -1.71
C TYR A 36 6.36 3.20 -0.18
N ASP A 37 5.28 3.56 0.53
CA ASP A 37 5.27 3.81 1.98
C ASP A 37 4.43 2.79 2.79
N TRP A 38 4.08 1.64 2.21
CA TRP A 38 3.20 0.67 2.87
C TRP A 38 3.78 0.13 4.18
N SER A 39 5.10 -0.06 4.26
CA SER A 39 5.79 -0.66 5.41
C SER A 39 5.84 0.25 6.63
N ASN A 40 5.78 1.57 6.44
CA ASN A 40 5.77 2.54 7.55
C ASN A 40 4.35 2.78 8.10
N ARG A 41 3.33 2.23 7.45
CA ARG A 41 1.91 2.45 7.79
C ARG A 41 1.38 1.28 8.60
N VAL A 42 1.28 1.46 9.92
CA VAL A 42 0.78 0.43 10.85
C VAL A 42 -0.61 -0.09 10.45
N PHE A 43 -1.49 0.79 9.97
CA PHE A 43 -2.84 0.41 9.51
C PHE A 43 -2.86 -0.40 8.21
N VAL A 44 -1.72 -0.50 7.51
CA VAL A 44 -1.53 -1.41 6.37
C VAL A 44 -0.86 -2.69 6.86
N VAL A 45 0.23 -2.58 7.60
CA VAL A 45 1.04 -3.74 8.06
C VAL A 45 0.26 -4.65 9.01
N LYS A 46 -0.43 -4.09 10.00
CA LYS A 46 -1.14 -4.89 11.02
C LYS A 46 -2.21 -5.82 10.39
N PRO A 47 -3.13 -5.34 9.54
CA PRO A 47 -4.06 -6.22 8.84
C PRO A 47 -3.39 -7.26 7.93
N LEU A 48 -2.26 -6.92 7.29
CA LEU A 48 -1.51 -7.89 6.47
C LEU A 48 -0.94 -9.02 7.33
N CYS A 49 -0.35 -8.71 8.49
CA CYS A 49 0.12 -9.72 9.44
C CYS A 49 -1.01 -10.58 10.01
N GLU A 50 -2.21 -10.02 10.19
CA GLU A 50 -3.38 -10.79 10.65
C GLU A 50 -3.91 -11.72 9.55
N LEU A 51 -3.85 -11.29 8.28
CA LEU A 51 -4.36 -12.07 7.15
C LEU A 51 -3.39 -13.18 6.72
N PHE A 52 -2.08 -12.93 6.74
CA PHE A 52 -1.06 -13.87 6.33
C PHE A 52 -0.39 -14.52 7.55
N LYS A 53 -0.60 -15.83 7.70
CA LYS A 53 -0.06 -16.64 8.80
C LYS A 53 1.47 -16.59 8.90
N GLU A 54 2.14 -16.42 7.76
CA GLU A 54 3.58 -16.15 7.62
C GLU A 54 3.77 -14.99 6.64
N PHE A 55 3.71 -13.75 7.13
CA PHE A 55 4.03 -12.58 6.30
C PHE A 55 5.55 -12.36 6.29
N ASN A 56 6.26 -13.00 5.36
CA ASN A 56 7.66 -12.71 5.14
C ASN A 56 7.80 -11.44 4.30
N MET A 57 8.27 -10.38 4.93
CA MET A 57 8.56 -9.09 4.27
C MET A 57 9.54 -9.25 3.08
N GLN A 58 10.32 -10.34 3.07
CA GLN A 58 11.29 -10.70 2.04
C GLN A 58 10.66 -11.31 0.78
N ASP A 59 9.51 -11.96 0.87
CA ASP A 59 8.83 -12.60 -0.28
C ASP A 59 8.39 -11.57 -1.33
N TYR A 60 8.21 -10.33 -0.89
CA TYR A 60 7.82 -9.20 -1.73
C TYR A 60 9.01 -8.42 -2.31
N LYS A 61 10.24 -8.98 -2.25
CA LYS A 61 11.49 -8.40 -2.78
C LYS A 61 11.53 -6.88 -2.66
N LEU A 62 11.45 -6.41 -1.42
CA LEU A 62 11.73 -5.02 -1.11
C LEU A 62 13.24 -4.87 -1.09
N ASP A 63 13.84 -4.51 -2.23
CA ASP A 63 15.15 -3.90 -2.23
C ASP A 63 15.01 -2.58 -1.46
N PHE A 64 15.20 -2.64 -0.15
CA PHE A 64 15.40 -1.46 0.69
C PHE A 64 16.80 -0.91 0.39
N LYS A 65 17.01 -0.41 -0.83
CA LYS A 65 18.07 0.58 -1.06
C LYS A 65 17.57 1.91 -0.52
N LYS A 66 17.85 2.14 0.74
CA LYS A 66 18.02 3.47 1.29
C LYS A 66 19.38 3.52 1.98
#